data_AF-A0A1Z4IAL9-F1
#
_entry.id   AF-A0A1Z4IAL9-F1
#
_cell.length_a   1.000
_cell.length_b   1.000
_cell.length_c   1.000
_cell.angle_alpha   90.00
_cell.angle_beta   90.00
_cell.angle_gamma   90.00
#
_symmetry.space_group_name_H-M   'P 1'
#
loop_
_entity.id
_entity.type
_entity.pdbx_description
1 polymer ?
#
loop_
_entity_poly.entity_id
_entity_poly.type
_entity_poly.pdbx_seq_one_letter_code
_entity_poly.pdbx_strand_id
1 'polypeptide(L)'
;MTSLNEEIQKNLDIYIKKYNQQYTKCLIREIEIPINGRPEEVVRQIFIHFLLKESTLLSDKIKIKVEANNHDIEIYKKQKNENFKPHQNPLIIVEVKREDVNLQNHYNQIERYLTNSNCNIGILYNFHEIITFIKKDHQFNIYSHESLRNIEELILQATSSIDDDLLAFDNAQNGSFESFMYLINKYGESTNNTIRFKLKHHLSVIEGYLFNINTDKIYYKICGQYARKRQSFDCQDFEKLISIIY
;
A
#
# COMPACT_ATOMS: atom_id res chain seq x y z
N MET A 1 24.17 -15.52 15.64
CA MET A 1 23.23 -15.56 14.51
C MET A 1 22.62 -16.95 14.49
N THR A 2 21.30 -17.06 14.62
CA THR A 2 20.57 -18.31 14.36
C THR A 2 20.62 -18.61 12.88
N SER A 3 20.65 -19.88 12.51
CA SER A 3 20.63 -20.27 11.10
C SER A 3 19.23 -20.03 10.51
N LEU A 4 19.14 -19.71 9.21
CA LEU A 4 17.85 -19.56 8.53
C LEU A 4 16.97 -20.82 8.71
N ASN A 5 17.57 -22.01 8.65
CA ASN A 5 16.86 -23.27 8.89
C ASN A 5 16.22 -23.36 10.27
N GLU A 6 16.88 -22.88 11.33
CA GLU A 6 16.29 -22.87 12.68
C GLU A 6 15.08 -21.94 12.75
N GLU A 7 15.18 -20.73 12.18
CA GLU A 7 14.06 -19.78 12.14
C GLU A 7 12.90 -20.31 11.28
N ILE A 8 13.19 -21.00 10.17
CA ILE A 8 12.20 -21.68 9.34
C ILE A 8 11.41 -22.71 10.16
N GLN A 9 12.11 -23.62 10.85
CA GLN A 9 11.46 -24.68 11.63
C GLN A 9 10.69 -24.14 12.84
N LYS A 10 11.14 -23.00 13.40
CA LYS A 10 10.51 -22.38 14.56
C LYS A 10 9.26 -21.56 14.20
N ASN A 11 9.32 -20.80 13.10
CA ASN A 11 8.33 -19.77 12.82
C ASN A 11 7.33 -20.18 11.72
N LEU A 12 7.67 -21.14 10.87
CA LEU A 12 6.79 -21.60 9.80
C LEU A 12 6.10 -22.91 10.18
N ASP A 13 4.81 -23.01 9.85
CA ASP A 13 4.04 -24.23 10.04
C ASP A 13 4.44 -25.23 8.95
N ILE A 14 5.42 -26.08 9.25
CA ILE A 14 6.00 -27.06 8.31
C ILE A 14 5.33 -28.41 8.46
N TYR A 15 4.97 -29.01 7.33
CA TYR A 15 4.42 -30.36 7.25
C TYR A 15 5.04 -31.14 6.10
N ILE A 16 4.98 -32.46 6.20
CA ILE A 16 5.62 -33.39 5.26
C ILE A 16 4.56 -33.99 4.34
N LYS A 17 4.89 -34.08 3.05
CA LYS A 17 4.08 -34.75 2.02
C LYS A 17 4.82 -35.93 1.40
N LYS A 18 4.27 -36.48 0.31
CA LYS A 18 4.87 -37.59 -0.46
C LYS A 18 6.37 -37.36 -0.70
N TYR A 19 7.13 -38.45 -0.62
CA TYR A 19 8.59 -38.45 -0.79
C TYR A 19 9.36 -37.64 0.27
N ASN A 20 8.80 -37.50 1.47
CA ASN A 20 9.43 -36.81 2.60
C ASN A 20 9.77 -35.33 2.30
N GLN A 21 9.02 -34.71 1.38
CA GLN A 21 9.20 -33.30 1.04
C GLN A 21 8.49 -32.41 2.06
N GLN A 22 9.19 -31.38 2.53
CA GLN A 22 8.67 -30.39 3.47
C GLN A 22 8.01 -29.22 2.75
N TYR A 23 6.85 -28.83 3.27
CA TYR A 23 6.03 -27.74 2.76
C TYR A 23 5.59 -26.83 3.90
N THR A 24 5.30 -25.59 3.55
CA THR A 24 4.55 -24.66 4.41
C THR A 24 3.46 -23.97 3.60
N LYS A 25 2.55 -23.24 4.25
CA LYS A 25 1.58 -22.38 3.58
C LYS A 25 2.08 -20.94 3.57
N CYS A 26 1.95 -20.28 2.42
CA CYS A 26 2.16 -18.84 2.29
C CYS A 26 1.23 -18.09 3.25
N LEU A 27 1.79 -17.25 4.12
CA LEU A 27 1.04 -16.55 5.17
C LEU A 27 0.01 -15.56 4.60
N ILE A 28 0.20 -15.09 3.36
CA ILE A 28 -0.70 -14.12 2.71
C ILE A 28 -1.63 -14.79 1.68
N ARG A 29 -1.10 -15.71 0.86
CA ARG A 29 -1.84 -16.32 -0.26
C ARG A 29 -2.50 -17.65 0.07
N GLU A 30 -2.14 -18.24 1.21
CA GLU A 30 -2.59 -19.56 1.66
C GLU A 30 -2.26 -20.74 0.72
N ILE A 31 -1.42 -20.50 -0.29
CA ILE A 31 -0.91 -21.54 -1.20
C ILE A 31 0.27 -22.28 -0.58
N GLU A 32 0.47 -23.52 -0.99
CA GLU A 32 1.58 -24.35 -0.50
C GLU A 32 2.90 -24.01 -1.18
N ILE A 33 3.97 -24.00 -0.40
CA ILE A 33 5.33 -23.68 -0.84
C ILE A 33 6.27 -24.79 -0.39
N PRO A 34 7.08 -25.38 -1.31
CA PRO A 34 8.12 -26.32 -0.93
C PRO A 34 9.30 -25.58 -0.27
N ILE A 35 9.73 -26.03 0.91
CA ILE A 35 10.81 -25.39 1.68
C ILE A 35 12.14 -25.42 0.90
N ASN A 36 12.51 -26.56 0.34
CA ASN A 36 13.80 -26.74 -0.35
C ASN A 36 13.79 -26.25 -1.81
N GLY A 37 12.64 -25.80 -2.33
CA GLY A 37 12.50 -25.45 -3.75
C GLY A 37 12.52 -23.95 -4.04
N ARG A 38 12.34 -23.09 -3.02
CA ARG A 38 12.17 -21.64 -3.20
C ARG A 38 12.83 -20.85 -2.06
N PRO A 39 14.17 -20.78 -2.02
CA PRO A 39 14.90 -20.17 -0.91
C PRO A 39 14.50 -18.70 -0.65
N GLU A 40 14.28 -17.90 -1.69
CA GLU A 40 13.86 -16.51 -1.55
C GLU A 40 12.44 -16.37 -0.97
N GLU A 41 11.51 -17.24 -1.40
CA GLU A 41 10.15 -17.25 -0.85
C GLU A 41 10.17 -17.59 0.65
N VAL A 42 11.06 -18.47 1.08
CA VAL A 42 11.17 -18.83 2.49
C VAL A 42 11.68 -17.64 3.33
N VAL A 43 12.68 -16.90 2.85
CA VAL A 43 13.12 -15.64 3.50
C VAL A 43 11.97 -14.63 3.55
N ARG A 44 11.18 -14.52 2.47
CA ARG A 44 9.99 -13.66 2.42
C ARG A 44 8.96 -14.04 3.48
N GLN A 45 8.71 -15.33 3.67
CA GLN A 45 7.78 -15.83 4.70
C GLN A 45 8.28 -15.52 6.11
N ILE A 46 9.58 -15.57 6.39
CA ILE A 46 10.15 -15.16 7.69
C ILE A 46 9.90 -13.66 7.95
N PHE A 47 10.16 -12.81 6.95
CA PHE A 47 9.88 -11.38 7.08
C PHE A 47 8.38 -11.10 7.35
N ILE A 48 7.49 -11.78 6.61
CA ILE A 48 6.04 -11.66 6.81
C ILE A 48 5.61 -12.20 8.18
N HIS A 49 6.21 -13.30 8.64
CA HIS A 49 5.95 -13.86 9.97
C HIS A 49 6.25 -12.81 11.04
N PHE A 50 7.40 -12.14 10.96
CA PHE A 50 7.74 -11.05 11.86
C PHE A 50 6.65 -9.96 11.86
N LEU A 51 6.24 -9.49 10.67
CA LEU A 51 5.26 -8.42 10.55
C LEU A 51 3.86 -8.78 11.09
N LEU A 52 3.43 -10.04 10.94
CA LEU A 52 2.06 -10.44 11.26
C LEU A 52 1.89 -11.13 12.61
N LYS A 53 2.88 -11.93 13.02
CA LYS A 53 2.79 -12.83 14.18
C LYS A 53 3.66 -12.37 15.35
N GLU A 54 4.85 -11.81 15.10
CA GLU A 54 5.75 -11.35 16.18
C GLU A 54 5.56 -9.88 16.55
N SER A 55 5.25 -9.04 15.57
CA SER A 55 4.92 -7.64 15.80
C SER A 55 3.44 -7.50 16.18
N THR A 56 3.19 -7.44 17.49
CA THR A 56 1.84 -7.22 18.03
C THR A 56 1.29 -5.83 17.70
N LEU A 57 2.13 -4.89 17.29
CA LEU A 57 1.76 -3.50 17.03
C LEU A 57 1.34 -3.23 15.58
N LEU A 58 1.74 -4.09 14.63
CA LEU A 58 1.59 -3.85 13.20
C LEU A 58 0.37 -4.50 12.58
N SER A 59 -0.03 -5.69 13.04
CA SER A 59 -1.10 -6.50 12.41
C SER A 59 -2.42 -5.73 12.20
N ASP A 60 -2.75 -4.80 13.09
CA ASP A 60 -3.94 -3.95 12.99
C ASP A 60 -3.73 -2.59 12.31
N LYS A 61 -2.49 -2.27 11.94
CA LYS A 61 -2.13 -0.98 11.32
C LYS A 61 -1.78 -1.09 9.85
N ILE A 62 -1.36 -2.27 9.40
CA ILE A 62 -0.92 -2.49 8.02
C ILE A 62 -1.80 -3.47 7.25
N LYS A 63 -1.71 -3.35 5.93
CA LYS A 63 -2.15 -4.37 4.96
C LYS A 63 -0.94 -4.75 4.12
N ILE A 64 -0.71 -6.04 3.95
CA ILE A 64 0.39 -6.58 3.15
C ILE A 64 -0.16 -7.11 1.83
N LYS A 65 0.53 -6.82 0.72
CA LYS A 65 0.39 -7.54 -0.55
C LYS A 65 1.72 -8.19 -0.89
N VAL A 66 1.70 -9.36 -1.50
CA VAL A 66 2.90 -10.06 -1.99
C VAL A 66 2.81 -10.24 -3.49
N GLU A 67 3.97 -10.17 -4.16
CA GLU A 67 4.07 -10.30 -5.63
C GLU A 67 3.16 -9.34 -6.42
N ALA A 68 2.88 -8.15 -5.84
CA ALA A 68 2.10 -7.11 -6.47
C ALA A 68 3.03 -6.16 -7.23
N ASN A 69 2.67 -5.80 -8.47
CA ASN A 69 3.44 -4.86 -9.30
C ASN A 69 4.93 -5.25 -9.51
N ASN A 70 5.24 -6.56 -9.48
CA ASN A 70 6.61 -7.11 -9.49
C ASN A 70 7.46 -6.78 -8.26
N HIS A 71 6.83 -6.33 -7.16
CA HIS A 71 7.47 -6.20 -5.85
C HIS A 71 7.24 -7.47 -5.02
N ASP A 72 8.23 -7.87 -4.23
CA ASP A 72 8.10 -9.05 -3.36
C ASP A 72 7.04 -8.82 -2.27
N ILE A 73 7.11 -7.67 -1.59
CA ILE A 73 6.16 -7.26 -0.57
C ILE A 73 5.86 -5.77 -0.70
N GLU A 74 4.58 -5.42 -0.67
CA GLU A 74 4.11 -4.04 -0.50
C GLU A 74 3.37 -3.93 0.82
N ILE A 75 3.73 -2.93 1.62
CA ILE A 75 3.08 -2.61 2.89
C ILE A 75 2.26 -1.34 2.69
N TYR A 76 1.00 -1.38 3.09
CA TYR A 76 0.04 -0.28 3.05
C TYR A 76 -0.50 0.02 4.43
N LYS A 77 -0.98 1.24 4.65
CA LYS A 77 -1.80 1.57 5.82
C LYS A 77 -3.13 0.80 5.74
N LYS A 78 -3.56 0.20 6.84
CA LYS A 78 -4.87 -0.50 6.89
C LYS A 78 -5.99 0.54 6.75
N GLN A 79 -6.90 0.29 5.82
CA GLN A 79 -8.05 1.18 5.58
C GLN A 79 -9.00 1.13 6.77
N LYS A 80 -9.48 2.30 7.20
CA LYS A 80 -10.39 2.46 8.35
C LYS A 80 -11.85 2.69 7.94
N ASN A 81 -12.10 3.12 6.71
CA ASN A 81 -13.41 3.53 6.23
C ASN A 81 -13.75 2.83 4.91
N GLU A 82 -14.89 2.14 4.87
CA GLU A 82 -15.35 1.39 3.69
C GLU A 82 -15.72 2.29 2.51
N ASN A 83 -16.11 3.54 2.77
CA ASN A 83 -16.46 4.54 1.77
C ASN A 83 -15.26 5.42 1.36
N PHE A 84 -14.11 5.28 2.01
CA PHE A 84 -12.90 6.01 1.68
C PHE A 84 -11.73 5.06 1.47
N LYS A 85 -11.63 4.60 0.22
CA LYS A 85 -10.64 3.64 -0.26
C LYS A 85 -10.00 4.11 -1.56
N PRO A 86 -9.45 5.34 -1.62
CA PRO A 86 -8.79 5.81 -2.83
C PRO A 86 -7.59 4.92 -3.17
N HIS A 87 -7.15 4.99 -4.42
CA HIS A 87 -5.87 4.43 -4.84
C HIS A 87 -4.76 5.07 -4.01
N GLN A 88 -3.96 4.23 -3.37
CA GLN A 88 -2.83 4.64 -2.57
C GLN A 88 -1.58 3.92 -3.06
N ASN A 89 -0.46 4.63 -3.09
CA ASN A 89 0.84 4.01 -3.30
C ASN A 89 1.22 3.19 -2.05
N PRO A 90 2.08 2.18 -2.18
CA PRO A 90 2.64 1.49 -1.02
C PRO A 90 3.29 2.48 -0.05
N LEU A 91 3.11 2.24 1.25
CA LEU A 91 3.83 2.95 2.30
C LEU A 91 5.31 2.54 2.29
N ILE A 92 5.56 1.24 2.14
CA ILE A 92 6.89 0.64 2.04
C ILE A 92 6.86 -0.45 0.97
N ILE A 93 7.95 -0.53 0.20
CA ILE A 93 8.24 -1.68 -0.68
C ILE A 93 9.38 -2.47 -0.07
N VAL A 94 9.24 -3.79 0.04
CA VAL A 94 10.31 -4.69 0.49
C VAL A 94 10.68 -5.61 -0.66
N GLU A 95 11.97 -5.66 -0.96
CA GLU A 95 12.57 -6.57 -1.91
C GLU A 95 13.42 -7.57 -1.13
N VAL A 96 13.19 -8.85 -1.40
CA VAL A 96 13.79 -9.97 -0.68
C VAL A 96 14.79 -10.67 -1.58
N LYS A 97 15.89 -11.15 -1.00
CA LYS A 97 16.88 -11.97 -1.68
C LYS A 97 17.15 -13.24 -0.87
N ARG A 98 17.77 -14.22 -1.52
CA ARG A 98 18.30 -15.41 -0.84
C ARG A 98 19.40 -15.02 0.14
N GLU A 99 19.60 -15.84 1.17
CA GLU A 99 20.54 -15.55 2.26
C GLU A 99 22.01 -15.41 1.84
N ASP A 100 22.38 -15.99 0.70
CA ASP A 100 23.75 -15.98 0.16
C ASP A 100 24.05 -14.74 -0.71
N VAL A 101 23.06 -13.88 -0.96
CA VAL A 101 23.16 -12.78 -1.91
C VAL A 101 23.67 -11.51 -1.23
N ASN A 102 24.68 -10.87 -1.83
CA ASN A 102 25.10 -9.51 -1.47
C ASN A 102 24.05 -8.48 -1.89
N LEU A 103 23.41 -7.83 -0.91
CA LEU A 103 22.33 -6.87 -1.14
C LEU A 103 22.76 -5.61 -1.91
N GLN A 104 24.04 -5.22 -1.86
CA GLN A 104 24.53 -4.02 -2.55
C GLN A 104 24.33 -4.08 -4.07
N ASN A 105 24.38 -5.28 -4.64
CA ASN A 105 24.14 -5.50 -6.07
C ASN A 105 22.69 -5.18 -6.50
N HIS A 106 21.78 -5.01 -5.54
CA HIS A 106 20.35 -4.81 -5.77
C HIS A 106 19.86 -3.40 -5.43
N TYR A 107 20.76 -2.45 -5.11
CA TYR A 107 20.38 -1.07 -4.78
C TYR A 107 19.63 -0.38 -5.92
N ASN A 108 20.13 -0.48 -7.15
CA ASN A 108 19.46 0.09 -8.32
C ASN A 108 18.04 -0.47 -8.54
N GLN A 109 17.80 -1.71 -8.12
CA GLN A 109 16.49 -2.35 -8.26
C GLN A 109 15.47 -1.71 -7.31
N ILE A 110 15.80 -1.59 -6.02
CA ILE A 110 14.89 -0.99 -5.04
C ILE A 110 14.67 0.50 -5.32
N GLU A 111 15.70 1.27 -5.69
CA GLU A 111 15.56 2.69 -6.03
C GLU A 111 14.62 2.91 -7.22
N ARG A 112 14.69 2.04 -8.24
CA ARG A 112 13.78 2.05 -9.39
C ARG A 112 12.34 1.77 -8.96
N TYR A 113 12.11 0.79 -8.08
CA TYR A 113 10.77 0.49 -7.57
C TYR A 113 10.17 1.65 -6.78
N LEU A 114 10.96 2.27 -5.91
CA LEU A 114 10.55 3.45 -5.14
C LEU A 114 10.20 4.63 -6.04
N THR A 115 11.01 4.86 -7.08
CA THR A 115 10.77 5.94 -8.04
C THR A 115 9.51 5.72 -8.86
N ASN A 116 9.33 4.53 -9.43
CA ASN A 116 8.20 4.22 -10.30
C ASN A 116 6.87 4.16 -9.54
N SER A 117 6.90 3.73 -8.29
CA SER A 117 5.70 3.58 -7.44
C SER A 117 5.41 4.84 -6.62
N ASN A 118 6.23 5.89 -6.75
CA ASN A 118 6.21 7.07 -5.91
C ASN A 118 6.08 6.71 -4.40
N CYS A 119 6.91 5.76 -3.99
CA CYS A 119 7.03 5.28 -2.61
C CYS A 119 8.34 5.82 -2.03
N ASN A 120 8.30 6.23 -0.75
CA ASN A 120 9.44 6.91 -0.12
C ASN A 120 10.33 5.98 0.69
N ILE A 121 9.88 4.76 1.00
CA ILE A 121 10.61 3.85 1.87
C ILE A 121 10.75 2.48 1.19
N GLY A 122 11.98 2.03 1.05
CA GLY A 122 12.30 0.69 0.56
C GLY A 122 13.11 -0.10 1.57
N ILE A 123 12.97 -1.42 1.55
CA ILE A 123 13.78 -2.32 2.37
C ILE A 123 14.33 -3.42 1.47
N LEU A 124 15.64 -3.65 1.52
CA LEU A 124 16.30 -4.83 0.99
C LEU A 124 16.60 -5.78 2.14
N TYR A 125 16.22 -7.05 1.98
CA TYR A 125 16.32 -8.06 3.03
C TYR A 125 16.77 -9.41 2.49
N ASN A 126 17.78 -10.03 3.11
CA ASN A 126 18.25 -11.39 2.78
C ASN A 126 18.33 -12.29 4.02
N PHE A 127 17.51 -12.06 5.05
CA PHE A 127 17.61 -12.70 6.36
C PHE A 127 18.76 -12.20 7.25
N HIS A 128 19.99 -12.13 6.74
CA HIS A 128 21.17 -11.73 7.53
C HIS A 128 21.39 -10.21 7.58
N GLU A 129 20.99 -9.51 6.52
CA GLU A 129 21.16 -8.08 6.35
C GLU A 129 19.80 -7.42 6.08
N ILE A 130 19.64 -6.22 6.65
CA ILE A 130 18.47 -5.37 6.47
C ILE A 130 18.97 -3.98 6.08
N ILE A 131 18.60 -3.52 4.89
CA ILE A 131 19.03 -2.23 4.36
C ILE A 131 17.81 -1.41 3.97
N THR A 132 17.64 -0.25 4.60
CA THR A 132 16.53 0.67 4.34
C THR A 132 16.95 1.82 3.44
N PHE A 133 16.09 2.18 2.51
CA PHE A 133 16.19 3.33 1.62
C PHE A 133 15.10 4.33 1.98
N ILE A 134 15.48 5.56 2.33
CA ILE A 134 14.53 6.65 2.60
C ILE A 134 14.74 7.76 1.58
N LYS A 135 13.73 7.96 0.72
CA LYS A 135 13.69 9.03 -0.27
C LYS A 135 13.26 10.34 0.38
N LYS A 136 14.11 11.36 0.29
CA LYS A 136 13.79 12.76 0.66
C LYS A 136 14.35 13.67 -0.43
N ASP A 137 13.55 14.61 -0.92
CA ASP A 137 13.97 15.60 -1.93
C ASP A 137 14.68 14.99 -3.15
N HIS A 138 14.15 13.87 -3.66
CA HIS A 138 14.70 13.08 -4.77
C HIS A 138 16.05 12.39 -4.52
N GLN A 139 16.55 12.39 -3.28
CA GLN A 139 17.77 11.67 -2.88
C GLN A 139 17.43 10.49 -1.95
N PHE A 140 18.20 9.41 -2.05
CA PHE A 140 18.06 8.24 -1.19
C PHE A 140 19.10 8.27 -0.07
N ASN A 141 18.62 8.20 1.17
CA ASN A 141 19.45 7.93 2.34
C ASN A 141 19.38 6.44 2.65
N ILE A 142 20.54 5.81 2.85
CA ILE A 142 20.66 4.36 3.01
C ILE A 142 21.13 4.05 4.43
N TYR A 143 20.44 3.12 5.09
CA TYR A 143 20.72 2.73 6.48
C TYR A 143 20.75 1.21 6.61
N SER A 144 21.76 0.68 7.28
CA SER A 144 21.80 -0.72 7.69
C SER A 144 21.16 -0.88 9.06
N HIS A 145 20.44 -1.98 9.27
CA HIS A 145 19.82 -2.31 10.55
C HIS A 145 20.29 -3.66 11.05
N GLU A 146 20.43 -3.75 12.38
CA GLU A 146 20.85 -4.99 13.05
C GLU A 146 19.65 -5.92 13.34
N SER A 147 18.43 -5.40 13.30
CA SER A 147 17.23 -6.15 13.69
C SER A 147 15.97 -5.70 12.95
N LEU A 148 15.05 -6.66 12.74
CA LEU A 148 13.70 -6.39 12.27
C LEU A 148 12.89 -5.50 13.23
N ARG A 149 13.26 -5.40 14.51
CA ARG A 149 12.62 -4.45 15.45
C ARG A 149 12.79 -2.99 15.02
N ASN A 150 13.93 -2.63 14.41
CA ASN A 150 14.11 -1.29 13.86
C ASN A 150 13.17 -1.03 12.66
N ILE A 151 12.84 -2.09 11.90
CA ILE A 151 11.86 -2.01 10.81
C ILE A 151 10.44 -1.83 11.34
N GLU A 152 10.09 -2.50 12.46
CA GLU A 152 8.81 -2.27 13.13
C GLU A 152 8.63 -0.80 13.54
N GLU A 153 9.64 -0.19 14.15
CA GLU A 153 9.61 1.24 14.49
C GLU A 153 9.42 2.14 13.28
N LEU A 154 10.14 1.86 12.18
CA LEU A 154 10.01 2.59 10.92
C LEU A 154 8.59 2.50 10.34
N ILE A 155 8.00 1.30 10.31
CA ILE A 155 6.62 1.10 9.84
C ILE A 155 5.63 1.82 10.75
N LEU A 156 5.83 1.77 12.06
CA LEU A 156 4.98 2.47 13.02
C LEU A 156 5.03 3.99 12.82
N GLN A 157 6.21 4.56 12.63
CA GLN A 157 6.35 5.98 12.30
C GLN A 157 5.63 6.32 10.99
N ALA A 158 5.86 5.52 9.95
CA ALA A 158 5.25 5.72 8.64
C ALA A 158 3.70 5.60 8.66
N THR A 159 3.14 4.78 9.56
CA THR A 159 1.69 4.61 9.72
C THR A 159 1.05 5.61 10.69
N SER A 160 1.85 6.28 11.54
CA SER A 160 1.38 7.18 12.60
C SER A 160 0.99 8.58 12.14
N SER A 161 1.22 8.92 10.87
CA SER A 161 0.82 10.22 10.32
C SER A 161 -0.69 10.45 10.42
N ILE A 162 -1.06 11.68 10.77
CA ILE A 162 -2.45 12.14 10.72
C ILE A 162 -2.97 11.90 9.31
N ASP A 163 -4.15 11.30 9.24
CA ASP A 163 -4.79 11.00 7.97
C ASP A 163 -5.58 12.22 7.51
N ASP A 164 -4.85 13.24 7.03
CA ASP A 164 -5.43 14.50 6.55
C ASP A 164 -6.47 14.26 5.45
N ASP A 165 -6.25 13.21 4.66
CA ASP A 165 -7.16 12.75 3.61
C ASP A 165 -8.49 12.24 4.19
N LEU A 166 -8.44 11.42 5.23
CA LEU A 166 -9.63 10.94 5.92
C LEU A 166 -10.36 12.08 6.64
N LEU A 167 -9.64 13.01 7.27
CA LEU A 167 -10.26 14.18 7.90
C LEU A 167 -10.97 15.07 6.87
N ALA A 168 -10.32 15.32 5.72
CA ALA A 168 -10.95 16.03 4.61
C ALA A 168 -12.16 15.27 4.07
N PHE A 169 -12.10 13.94 4.02
CA PHE A 169 -13.23 13.10 3.63
C PHE A 169 -14.42 13.28 4.57
N ASP A 170 -14.22 13.14 5.87
CA ASP A 170 -15.26 13.30 6.87
C ASP A 170 -15.89 14.70 6.82
N ASN A 171 -15.08 15.75 6.62
CA ASN A 171 -15.57 17.11 6.43
C ASN A 171 -16.39 17.26 5.14
N ALA A 172 -15.95 16.67 4.03
CA ALA A 172 -16.66 16.70 2.75
C ALA A 172 -17.97 15.90 2.79
N GLN A 173 -18.04 14.82 3.58
CA GLN A 173 -19.30 14.10 3.84
C GLN A 173 -20.31 14.96 4.60
N ASN A 174 -19.84 15.91 5.41
CA ASN A 174 -20.64 16.91 6.11
C ASN A 174 -20.88 18.18 5.27
N GLY A 175 -20.56 18.17 3.98
CA GLY A 175 -20.84 19.25 3.04
C GLY A 175 -19.77 20.32 2.93
N SER A 176 -18.57 20.11 3.49
CA SER A 176 -17.43 21.01 3.26
C SER A 176 -16.98 20.95 1.80
N PHE A 177 -17.27 22.02 1.06
CA PHE A 177 -16.86 22.15 -0.33
C PHE A 177 -15.34 22.25 -0.49
N GLU A 178 -14.66 22.98 0.40
CA GLU A 178 -13.20 23.11 0.39
C GLU A 178 -12.52 21.74 0.55
N SER A 179 -13.02 20.92 1.47
CA SER A 179 -12.49 19.57 1.66
C SER A 179 -12.80 18.65 0.48
N PHE A 180 -13.96 18.81 -0.17
CA PHE A 180 -14.27 18.12 -1.41
C PHE A 180 -13.28 18.52 -2.53
N MET A 181 -12.98 19.82 -2.67
CA MET A 181 -12.04 20.35 -3.65
C MET A 181 -10.62 19.81 -3.46
N TYR A 182 -10.16 19.78 -2.21
CA TYR A 182 -8.89 19.14 -1.84
C TYR A 182 -8.82 17.69 -2.34
N LEU A 183 -9.88 16.91 -2.09
CA LEU A 183 -9.92 15.49 -2.46
C LEU A 183 -10.01 15.26 -3.98
N ILE A 184 -10.80 16.04 -4.71
CA ILE A 184 -10.91 15.86 -6.17
C ILE A 184 -9.63 16.29 -6.90
N ASN A 185 -8.91 17.30 -6.41
CA ASN A 185 -7.58 17.63 -6.94
C ASN A 185 -6.60 16.48 -6.76
N LYS A 186 -6.69 15.76 -5.63
CA LYS A 186 -5.78 14.66 -5.31
C LYS A 186 -6.15 13.34 -6.00
N TYR A 187 -7.44 13.02 -6.08
CA TYR A 187 -7.92 11.69 -6.49
C TYR A 187 -8.81 11.71 -7.73
N GLY A 188 -9.38 12.85 -8.08
CA GLY A 188 -10.41 12.99 -9.12
C GLY A 188 -9.87 13.22 -10.52
N GLU A 189 -8.60 13.59 -10.71
CA GLU A 189 -8.04 13.93 -12.03
C GLU A 189 -7.85 12.72 -12.96
N SER A 190 -7.95 11.50 -12.44
CA SER A 190 -7.75 10.26 -13.20
C SER A 190 -8.99 9.36 -13.19
N THR A 191 -8.92 8.25 -13.92
CA THR A 191 -9.92 7.17 -13.89
C THR A 191 -9.68 6.17 -12.76
N ASN A 192 -8.62 6.34 -11.95
CA ASN A 192 -8.26 5.36 -10.93
C ASN A 192 -9.25 5.38 -9.77
N ASN A 193 -9.97 6.47 -9.54
CA ASN A 193 -10.92 6.56 -8.44
C ASN A 193 -12.30 6.91 -8.98
N THR A 194 -13.32 6.25 -8.44
CA THR A 194 -14.72 6.66 -8.58
C THR A 194 -15.10 7.52 -7.39
N ILE A 195 -15.55 8.75 -7.67
CA ILE A 195 -16.01 9.69 -6.65
C ILE A 195 -17.53 9.77 -6.71
N ARG A 196 -18.19 9.41 -5.60
CA ARG A 196 -19.65 9.47 -5.48
C ARG A 196 -20.03 10.67 -4.64
N PHE A 197 -20.89 11.54 -5.15
CA PHE A 197 -21.27 12.79 -4.49
C PHE A 197 -22.74 13.13 -4.75
N LYS A 198 -23.29 14.08 -3.99
CA LYS A 198 -24.66 14.57 -4.12
C LYS A 198 -24.69 16.07 -4.33
N LEU A 199 -25.63 16.52 -5.16
CA LEU A 199 -25.92 17.94 -5.40
C LEU A 199 -27.30 18.27 -4.83
N LYS A 200 -27.49 19.50 -4.34
CA LYS A 200 -28.69 19.95 -3.60
C LYS A 200 -30.00 19.74 -4.36
N HIS A 201 -29.96 19.88 -5.69
CA HIS A 201 -31.13 19.81 -6.56
C HIS A 201 -31.21 18.49 -7.35
N HIS A 202 -30.39 17.50 -7.03
CA HIS A 202 -30.40 16.18 -7.65
C HIS A 202 -30.86 15.10 -6.67
N LEU A 203 -31.84 14.30 -7.10
CA LEU A 203 -32.38 13.20 -6.29
C LEU A 203 -31.41 12.02 -6.15
N SER A 204 -30.62 11.76 -7.19
CA SER A 204 -29.70 10.63 -7.26
C SER A 204 -28.27 11.02 -6.90
N VAL A 205 -27.54 10.08 -6.30
CA VAL A 205 -26.08 10.15 -6.17
C VAL A 205 -25.45 10.12 -7.56
N ILE A 206 -24.42 10.93 -7.75
CA ILE A 206 -23.66 11.05 -9.00
C ILE A 206 -22.33 10.34 -8.82
N GLU A 207 -21.94 9.56 -9.82
CA GLU A 207 -20.66 8.86 -9.86
C GLU A 207 -19.77 9.48 -10.94
N GLY A 208 -18.71 10.14 -10.51
CA GLY A 208 -17.83 10.93 -11.36
C GLY A 208 -16.37 10.47 -11.36
N TYR A 209 -15.66 10.82 -12.42
CA TYR A 209 -14.21 10.70 -12.59
C TYR A 209 -13.69 11.76 -13.58
N LEU A 210 -12.37 11.92 -13.71
CA LEU A 210 -11.73 12.97 -14.54
C LEU A 210 -12.28 14.37 -14.22
N PHE A 211 -12.28 14.71 -12.94
CA PHE A 211 -12.66 16.02 -12.44
C PHE A 211 -11.66 17.07 -12.92
N ASN A 212 -12.19 18.25 -13.24
CA ASN A 212 -11.38 19.43 -13.50
C ASN A 212 -12.18 20.66 -13.06
N ILE A 213 -11.52 21.49 -12.26
CA ILE A 213 -12.05 22.69 -11.63
C ILE A 213 -11.73 23.89 -12.52
N ASN A 214 -12.73 24.73 -12.78
CA ASN A 214 -12.52 26.03 -13.40
C ASN A 214 -13.34 27.08 -12.67
N THR A 215 -12.65 27.97 -11.95
CA THR A 215 -13.24 29.06 -11.15
C THR A 215 -14.39 28.52 -10.29
N ASP A 216 -15.64 28.80 -10.66
CA ASP A 216 -16.84 28.49 -9.88
C ASP A 216 -17.58 27.24 -10.38
N LYS A 217 -16.99 26.50 -11.32
CA LYS A 217 -17.58 25.29 -11.90
C LYS A 217 -16.65 24.10 -11.77
N ILE A 218 -17.24 22.98 -11.38
CA ILE A 218 -16.60 21.67 -11.41
C ILE A 218 -17.14 20.91 -12.60
N TYR A 219 -16.22 20.35 -13.38
CA TYR A 219 -16.55 19.49 -14.50
C TYR A 219 -16.07 18.06 -14.25
N TYR A 220 -16.81 17.08 -14.74
CA TYR A 220 -16.51 15.66 -14.54
C TYR A 220 -17.10 14.80 -15.67
N LYS A 221 -16.72 13.52 -15.74
CA LYS A 221 -17.39 12.51 -16.58
C LYS A 221 -18.15 11.51 -15.72
N ILE A 222 -19.27 11.01 -16.22
CA ILE A 222 -20.13 10.02 -15.53
C ILE A 222 -19.64 8.60 -15.84
N CYS A 223 -19.55 7.75 -14.82
CA CYS A 223 -19.19 6.33 -14.97
C CYS A 223 -20.20 5.56 -15.83
N GLY A 224 -19.73 4.70 -16.74
CA GLY A 224 -20.57 3.81 -17.54
C GLY A 224 -21.28 4.42 -18.77
N GLN A 225 -21.18 5.72 -19.01
CA GLN A 225 -21.72 6.32 -20.24
C GLN A 225 -20.63 6.42 -21.32
N TYR A 226 -20.82 5.70 -22.43
CA TYR A 226 -19.97 5.75 -23.64
C TYR A 226 -19.92 7.14 -24.31
N ALA A 227 -20.69 8.11 -23.82
CA ALA A 227 -20.71 9.46 -24.35
C ALA A 227 -19.60 10.32 -23.74
N ARG A 228 -18.76 10.90 -24.59
CA ARG A 228 -17.71 11.87 -24.27
C ARG A 228 -18.21 13.18 -23.60
N LYS A 229 -19.49 13.27 -23.18
CA LYS A 229 -20.09 14.50 -22.66
C LYS A 229 -19.65 14.72 -21.21
N ARG A 230 -18.78 15.71 -21.06
CA ARG A 230 -18.40 16.32 -19.78
C ARG A 230 -19.65 16.95 -19.16
N GLN A 231 -19.92 16.63 -17.91
CA GLN A 231 -20.95 17.27 -17.09
C GLN A 231 -20.32 18.36 -16.23
N SER A 232 -21.14 19.24 -15.68
CA SER A 232 -20.67 20.27 -14.75
C SER A 232 -21.73 20.66 -13.73
N PHE A 233 -21.29 21.21 -12.61
CA PHE A 233 -22.13 21.87 -11.62
C PHE A 233 -21.42 23.09 -11.04
N ASP A 234 -22.19 24.04 -10.49
CA ASP A 234 -21.64 25.21 -9.82
C ASP A 234 -21.22 24.86 -8.39
N CYS A 235 -20.13 25.42 -7.87
CA CYS A 235 -19.59 25.11 -6.54
C CYS A 235 -20.66 25.13 -5.43
N GLN A 236 -21.61 26.07 -5.52
CA GLN A 236 -22.70 26.24 -4.56
C GLN A 236 -23.72 25.08 -4.54
N ASP A 237 -23.78 24.28 -5.61
CA ASP A 237 -24.73 23.17 -5.73
C ASP A 237 -24.28 21.91 -5.01
N PHE A 238 -23.01 21.86 -4.58
CA PHE A 238 -22.48 20.74 -3.80
C PHE A 238 -23.27 20.57 -2.50
N GLU A 239 -23.74 19.34 -2.26
CA GLU A 239 -24.39 18.97 -1.00
C GLU A 239 -23.43 18.23 -0.09
N LYS A 240 -22.84 17.13 -0.58
CA LYS A 240 -21.91 16.29 0.18
C LYS A 240 -21.19 15.27 -0.67
N LEU A 241 -20.04 14.83 -0.17
CA LEU A 241 -19.34 13.65 -0.65
C LEU A 241 -19.96 12.38 -0.04
N ILE A 242 -20.03 11.30 -0.83
CA ILE A 242 -20.53 10.00 -0.36
C ILE A 242 -19.36 9.03 -0.20
N SER A 243 -18.55 8.86 -1.24
CA SER A 243 -17.41 7.94 -1.21
C SER A 243 -16.33 8.28 -2.24
N ILE A 244 -15.10 7.80 -1.99
CA ILE A 244 -14.00 7.75 -2.96
C ILE A 244 -13.43 6.34 -2.92
N ILE A 245 -13.52 5.61 -4.03
CA ILE A 245 -13.16 4.19 -4.09
C ILE A 245 -12.30 3.93 -5.34
N TYR A 246 -11.20 3.18 -5.16
CA TYR A 246 -10.38 2.58 -6.22
C TYR A 246 -11.09 1.42 -6.90
#